data_AF-A0A3B5B0J2-F1
#
_entry.id   AF-A0A3B5B0J2-F1
#
_cell.length_a   1.000
_cell.length_b   1.000
_cell.length_c   1.000
_cell.angle_alpha   90.00
_cell.angle_beta   90.00
_cell.angle_gamma   90.00
#
_symmetry.space_group_name_H-M   'P 1'
#
loop_
_entity.id
_entity.type
_entity.pdbx_description
1 polymer ?
#
loop_
_entity_poly.entity_id
_entity_poly.type
_entity_poly.pdbx_seq_one_letter_code
_entity_poly.pdbx_strand_id
1 'polypeptide(L)'
;MEAVVDFLNAFIGEASGFSVTLSLFLVFLGLLYWYSVYPFSVLSRCGIKHPKPVPFLGNIFLFRQGFFSPLSDLIKTHGRICG
;
A
#
# COMPACT_ATOMS: atom_id res chain seq x y z
N MET A 1 12.57 -6.25 -19.83
CA MET A 1 11.19 -6.22 -20.37
C MET A 1 10.82 -7.62 -20.89
N GLU A 2 11.72 -8.30 -21.61
CA GLU A 2 11.57 -9.71 -22.03
C GLU A 2 11.28 -10.68 -20.88
N ALA A 3 12.05 -10.64 -19.78
CA ALA A 3 11.82 -11.54 -18.65
C ALA A 3 10.42 -11.44 -18.01
N VAL A 4 9.79 -10.26 -18.07
CA VAL A 4 8.41 -10.06 -17.59
C VAL A 4 7.42 -10.65 -18.59
N VAL A 5 7.67 -10.50 -19.88
CA VAL A 5 6.84 -11.05 -20.97
C VAL A 5 6.95 -12.57 -21.02
N ASP A 6 8.13 -13.14 -20.84
CA ASP A 6 8.35 -14.59 -20.78
C ASP A 6 7.72 -15.20 -19.53
N PHE A 7 7.79 -14.51 -18.40
CA PHE A 7 7.09 -14.90 -17.18
C PHE A 7 5.57 -14.91 -17.37
N LEU A 8 5.02 -13.88 -18.04
CA LEU A 8 3.59 -13.81 -18.38
C LEU A 8 3.19 -14.92 -19.36
N ASN A 9 4.02 -15.22 -20.37
CA ASN A 9 3.75 -16.26 -21.37
C ASN A 9 3.81 -17.67 -20.75
N ALA A 10 4.76 -17.94 -19.85
CA ALA A 10 4.81 -19.21 -19.11
C ALA A 10 3.58 -19.40 -18.21
N PHE A 11 3.06 -18.30 -17.66
CA PHE A 11 1.88 -18.31 -16.81
C PHE A 11 0.57 -18.54 -17.58
N ILE A 12 0.50 -18.03 -18.81
CA ILE A 12 -0.64 -18.16 -19.72
C ILE A 12 -0.61 -19.50 -20.49
N GLY A 13 0.57 -20.02 -20.81
CA GLY A 13 0.76 -21.22 -21.65
C GLY A 13 0.50 -22.54 -20.94
N GLU A 14 0.72 -22.63 -19.63
CA GLU A 14 0.42 -23.83 -18.83
C GLU A 14 -0.84 -23.62 -17.99
N ALA A 15 -2.00 -23.92 -18.57
CA ALA A 15 -3.29 -23.96 -17.87
C ALA A 15 -3.38 -25.18 -16.92
N SER A 16 -2.40 -25.33 -16.02
CA SER A 16 -2.42 -26.28 -14.93
C SER A 16 -3.10 -25.65 -13.71
N GLY A 17 -3.61 -26.47 -12.77
CA GLY A 17 -4.22 -25.96 -11.53
C GLY A 17 -3.31 -25.04 -10.72
N PHE A 18 -1.99 -25.09 -10.95
CA PHE A 18 -1.01 -24.19 -10.37
C PHE A 18 -1.15 -22.75 -10.90
N SER A 19 -1.29 -22.55 -12.21
CA SER A 19 -1.49 -21.22 -12.82
C SER A 19 -2.77 -20.55 -12.29
N VAL A 20 -3.85 -21.32 -12.18
CA VAL A 20 -5.12 -20.84 -11.59
C VAL A 20 -4.95 -20.44 -10.12
N THR A 21 -4.29 -21.30 -9.32
CA THR A 21 -4.05 -21.03 -7.90
C THR A 21 -3.19 -19.77 -7.69
N LEU A 22 -2.11 -19.63 -8.46
CA LEU A 22 -1.23 -18.46 -8.36
C LEU A 22 -1.96 -17.18 -8.82
N SER A 23 -2.81 -17.26 -9.84
CA SER A 23 -3.63 -16.13 -10.29
C SER A 23 -4.58 -15.65 -9.18
N LEU A 24 -5.34 -16.57 -8.58
CA LEU A 24 -6.24 -16.29 -7.45
C LEU A 24 -5.49 -15.72 -6.25
N PHE A 25 -4.29 -16.24 -5.96
CA PHE A 25 -3.46 -15.74 -4.88
C PHE A 25 -3.00 -14.30 -5.12
N LEU A 26 -2.59 -13.95 -6.34
CA LEU A 26 -2.21 -12.57 -6.69
C LEU A 26 -3.42 -11.61 -6.59
N VAL A 27 -4.59 -12.04 -7.04
CA VAL A 27 -5.84 -11.27 -6.86
C VAL A 27 -6.13 -11.06 -5.37
N PHE A 28 -6.00 -12.11 -4.57
CA PHE A 28 -6.17 -12.04 -3.12
C PHE A 28 -5.19 -11.05 -2.48
N LEU A 29 -3.90 -11.07 -2.85
CA LEU A 29 -2.92 -10.11 -2.34
C LEU A 29 -3.26 -8.67 -2.71
N GLY A 30 -3.74 -8.42 -3.92
CA GLY A 30 -4.22 -7.10 -4.35
C GLY A 30 -5.40 -6.61 -3.53
N LEU A 31 -6.39 -7.47 -3.31
CA LEU A 31 -7.56 -7.18 -2.47
C LEU A 31 -7.18 -6.96 -1.01
N LEU A 32 -6.26 -7.77 -0.48
CA LEU A 32 -5.75 -7.66 0.88
C LEU A 32 -5.02 -6.33 1.09
N TYR A 33 -4.19 -5.92 0.12
CA TYR A 33 -3.55 -4.61 0.13
C TYR A 33 -4.59 -3.48 0.09
N TRP A 34 -5.55 -3.56 -0.83
CA TRP A 34 -6.62 -2.56 -0.92
C TRP A 34 -7.39 -2.42 0.39
N TYR A 35 -7.83 -3.54 0.96
CA TYR A 35 -8.53 -3.59 2.24
C TYR A 35 -7.70 -2.96 3.38
N SER A 36 -6.39 -3.22 3.39
CA SER A 36 -5.50 -2.71 4.42
C SER A 36 -5.24 -1.21 4.36
N VAL A 37 -5.37 -0.59 3.17
CA VAL A 37 -5.08 0.85 2.95
C VAL A 37 -6.35 1.69 2.92
N TYR A 38 -7.47 1.11 2.47
CA TYR A 38 -8.75 1.80 2.28
C TYR A 38 -9.23 2.61 3.51
N PRO A 39 -9.14 2.12 4.76
CA PRO A 39 -9.57 2.87 5.94
C PRO A 39 -8.80 4.18 6.13
N PHE A 40 -7.54 4.22 5.69
CA PHE A 40 -6.68 5.40 5.79
C PHE A 40 -6.93 6.44 4.68
N SER A 41 -7.87 6.17 3.77
CA SER A 41 -8.22 7.11 2.68
C SER A 41 -9.13 8.26 3.14
N VAL A 42 -9.65 8.24 4.36
CA VAL A 42 -10.58 9.27 4.87
C VAL A 42 -9.97 10.67 4.81
N LEU A 43 -8.73 10.83 5.27
CA LEU A 43 -8.06 12.13 5.26
C LEU A 43 -7.84 12.64 3.83
N SER A 44 -7.44 11.73 2.92
CA SER A 44 -7.31 12.05 1.50
C SER A 44 -8.63 12.52 0.88
N ARG A 45 -9.77 11.89 1.23
CA ARG A 45 -11.11 12.31 0.77
C ARG A 45 -11.49 13.70 1.29
N CYS A 46 -11.03 14.05 2.49
CA CYS A 46 -11.22 15.38 3.07
C CYS A 46 -10.23 16.43 2.53
N GLY A 47 -9.32 16.06 1.62
CA GLY A 47 -8.29 16.97 1.12
C GLY A 47 -7.20 17.31 2.14
N ILE A 48 -7.11 16.55 3.23
CA ILE A 48 -6.08 16.72 4.27
C ILE A 48 -4.80 16.04 3.79
N LYS A 49 -3.68 16.76 3.88
CA LYS A 49 -2.36 16.23 3.53
C LYS A 49 -1.87 15.31 4.65
N HIS A 50 -1.48 14.09 4.29
CA HIS A 50 -0.97 13.09 5.22
C HIS A 50 0.09 12.20 4.55
N PRO A 51 1.03 11.62 5.32
CA PRO A 51 1.95 10.64 4.77
C PRO A 51 1.23 9.35 4.36
N LYS A 52 1.81 8.64 3.39
CA LYS A 52 1.24 7.40 2.88
C LYS A 52 1.27 6.30 3.96
N PRO A 53 0.12 5.72 4.30
CA PRO A 53 0.02 4.69 5.33
C PRO A 53 0.68 3.39 4.88
N VAL A 54 1.29 2.69 5.82
CA VAL A 54 1.67 1.28 5.64
C VAL A 54 0.41 0.42 5.75
N PRO A 55 0.22 -0.59 4.87
CA PRO A 55 -0.81 -1.61 5.02
C PRO A 55 -0.99 -2.07 6.47
N PHE A 56 -2.22 -2.08 6.97
CA PHE A 56 -2.64 -2.48 8.33
C PHE A 56 -2.19 -1.58 9.47
N LEU A 57 -0.97 -1.05 9.42
CA LEU A 57 -0.33 -0.35 10.55
C LEU A 57 -0.46 1.17 10.46
N GLY A 58 -0.77 1.71 9.28
CA GLY A 58 -0.81 3.14 9.05
C GLY A 58 0.58 3.77 9.22
N ASN A 59 0.65 4.88 9.97
CA ASN A 59 1.88 5.65 10.16
C ASN A 59 2.48 5.49 11.57
N ILE A 60 2.14 4.42 12.30
CA ILE A 60 2.62 4.21 13.69
C ILE A 60 4.14 4.25 13.80
N PHE A 61 4.87 3.73 12.80
CA PHE A 61 6.33 3.72 12.80
C PHE A 61 6.98 5.11 12.76
N LEU A 62 6.23 6.13 12.33
CA LEU A 62 6.69 7.52 12.36
C LEU A 62 7.07 7.95 13.78
N PHE A 63 6.39 7.40 14.80
CA PHE A 63 6.55 7.78 16.21
C PHE A 63 7.50 6.88 17.01
N ARG A 64 8.26 5.99 16.34
CA ARG A 64 9.17 5.05 17.02
C ARG A 64 10.27 5.76 17.84
N GLN A 65 10.69 6.95 17.41
CA GLN A 65 11.76 7.73 18.04
C GLN A 65 11.23 8.87 18.92
N GLY A 66 9.93 8.90 19.20
CA GLY A 66 9.26 9.93 20.00
C GLY A 66 8.09 10.58 19.26
N PHE A 67 7.24 11.27 20.01
CA PHE A 67 5.99 11.81 19.50
C PHE A 67 6.13 13.20 18.86
N PHE A 68 6.92 14.09 19.48
CA PHE A 68 6.97 15.51 19.10
C PHE A 68 7.79 15.80 17.85
N SER A 69 8.93 15.12 17.67
CA SER A 69 9.79 15.36 16.49
C SER A 69 9.05 15.09 15.18
N PRO A 70 8.41 13.91 14.99
CA PRO A 70 7.70 13.62 13.75
C PRO A 70 6.49 14.52 13.53
N LEU A 71 5.81 14.95 14.61
CA LEU A 71 4.70 15.90 14.50
C LEU A 71 5.18 17.25 13.97
N SER A 72 6.32 17.74 14.46
CA SER A 72 6.92 18.99 13.96
C SER A 72 7.30 18.90 12.48
N ASP A 73 7.79 17.74 12.04
CA ASP A 73 8.15 17.50 10.65
C ASP A 73 6.92 17.34 9.75
N LEU A 74 5.84 16.73 10.27
CA LEU A 74 4.53 16.68 9.60
C LEU A 74 4.02 18.08 9.28
N ILE A 75 4.03 18.98 10.26
CA ILE A 75 3.55 20.36 10.11
C ILE A 75 4.39 21.12 9.09
N LYS A 76 5.72 20.94 9.10
CA LYS A 76 6.62 21.57 8.13
C LYS A 76 6.38 21.08 6.70
N THR A 77 6.11 19.78 6.52
CA THR A 77 6.02 19.16 5.19
C THR A 77 4.61 19.18 4.60
N HIS A 78 3.58 19.05 5.43
CA HIS A 78 2.18 18.93 5.01
C HIS A 78 1.36 20.18 5.35
N GLY A 79 1.89 21.08 6.18
CA GLY A 79 1.26 22.36 6.55
C GLY A 79 0.56 22.32 7.91
N ARG A 80 -0.14 23.41 8.26
CA ARG A 80 -0.81 23.55 9.58
C ARG A 80 -1.91 22.53 9.84
N ILE A 81 -2.58 22.04 8.78
CA ILE A 81 -3.64 21.04 8.87
C ILE A 81 -3.12 19.79 8.16
N CYS A 82 -2.68 18.82 8.96
CA CYS A 82 -2.17 17.53 8.52
C CYS A 82 -2.62 16.43 9.48
N GLY A 83 -2.61 15.19 9.02
CA GLY A 83 -2.87 14.01 9.86
C GLY A 83 -1.98 12.84 9.53
#